data_AF-A0A7Z0JBG7-F1
#
_entry.id   AF-A0A7Z0JBG7-F1
#
_cell.length_a   1.000
_cell.length_b   1.000
_cell.length_c   1.000
_cell.angle_alpha   90.00
_cell.angle_beta   90.00
_cell.angle_gamma   90.00
#
_symmetry.space_group_name_H-M   'P 1'
#
loop_
_entity.id
_entity.type
_entity.pdbx_description
1 polymer ?
#
loop_
_entity_poly.entity_id
_entity_poly.type
_entity_poly.pdbx_seq_one_letter_code
_entity_poly.pdbx_strand_id
1 'polypeptide(L)'
;MSFQAYLDTIEDKTGLVPRALVDLAKERGYDDPSVKAGTIVRWLADDYGLGRGHAMALVHVIKKGPRISAKHVGTDGSHRDESTELWLDGKATRPAPA
;
A
#
# COMPACT_ATOMS: atom_id res chain seq x y z
N MET A 1 -10.76 9.27 -3.14
CA MET A 1 -9.40 8.82 -2.75
C MET A 1 -9.29 7.34 -3.05
N SER A 2 -8.44 7.00 -4.03
CA SER A 2 -8.20 5.64 -4.50
C SER A 2 -7.16 4.93 -3.61
N PHE A 3 -7.03 3.61 -3.75
CA PHE A 3 -6.00 2.84 -3.03
C PHE A 3 -4.59 3.30 -3.42
N GLN A 4 -4.37 3.56 -4.70
CA GLN A 4 -3.10 4.07 -5.20
C GLN A 4 -2.73 5.42 -4.57
N ALA A 5 -3.69 6.33 -4.35
CA ALA A 5 -3.43 7.61 -3.69
C ALA A 5 -2.91 7.42 -2.23
N TYR A 6 -3.34 6.36 -1.54
CA TYR A 6 -2.77 6.02 -0.24
C TYR A 6 -1.31 5.59 -0.36
N LEU A 7 -0.95 4.79 -1.37
CA LEU A 7 0.43 4.38 -1.60
C LEU A 7 1.35 5.54 -1.93
N ASP A 8 0.89 6.47 -2.77
CA ASP A 8 1.63 7.69 -3.09
C ASP A 8 1.86 8.55 -1.83
N THR A 9 0.83 8.68 -0.99
CA THR A 9 0.95 9.43 0.26
C THR A 9 1.87 8.73 1.28
N ILE A 10 1.93 7.39 1.25
CA ILE A 10 2.87 6.61 2.06
C ILE A 10 4.30 6.88 1.60
N GLU A 11 4.56 6.88 0.29
CA GLU A 11 5.87 7.23 -0.26
C GLU A 11 6.30 8.64 0.19
N ASP A 12 5.39 9.61 0.10
CA ASP A 12 5.66 11.00 0.52
C ASP A 12 5.97 11.13 2.03
N LYS A 13 5.34 10.31 2.88
CA LYS A 13 5.52 10.36 4.33
C LYS A 13 6.74 9.60 4.81
N THR A 14 7.03 8.47 4.18
CA THR A 14 8.09 7.55 4.61
C THR A 14 9.40 7.78 3.88
N GLY A 15 9.36 8.46 2.73
CA GLY A 15 10.52 8.61 1.82
C GLY A 15 10.91 7.32 1.10
N LEU A 16 10.12 6.25 1.24
CA LEU A 16 10.37 4.94 0.64
C LEU A 16 9.26 4.58 -0.34
N VAL A 17 9.64 4.03 -1.49
CA VAL A 17 8.65 3.47 -2.42
C VAL A 17 7.90 2.31 -1.76
N PRO A 18 6.61 2.10 -2.07
CA PRO A 18 5.79 1.05 -1.44
C PRO A 18 6.41 -0.34 -1.54
N ARG A 19 7.11 -0.67 -2.64
CA ARG A 19 7.81 -1.95 -2.83
C ARG A 19 8.84 -2.20 -1.73
N ALA A 20 9.66 -1.20 -1.42
CA ALA A 20 10.70 -1.30 -0.39
C ALA A 20 10.10 -1.58 0.98
N LEU A 21 8.99 -0.92 1.34
CA LEU A 21 8.27 -1.18 2.59
C LEU A 21 7.68 -2.59 2.64
N VAL A 22 7.19 -3.12 1.51
CA VAL A 22 6.70 -4.50 1.42
C VAL A 22 7.84 -5.51 1.61
N ASP A 23 9.00 -5.26 1.00
CA ASP A 23 10.14 -6.16 1.11
C ASP A 23 10.72 -6.16 2.53
N LEU A 24 10.83 -4.98 3.16
CA LEU A 24 11.20 -4.87 4.59
C LEU A 24 10.21 -5.60 5.51
N ALA A 25 8.92 -5.57 5.18
CA ALA A 25 7.92 -6.32 5.95
C ALA A 25 8.12 -7.84 5.82
N LYS A 26 8.44 -8.33 4.62
CA LYS A 26 8.74 -9.76 4.38
C LYS A 26 10.02 -10.21 5.06
N GLU A 27 11.07 -9.39 5.04
CA GLU A 27 12.31 -9.67 5.78
C GLU A 27 12.05 -9.82 7.29
N ARG A 28 11.05 -9.12 7.81
CA ARG A 28 10.57 -9.23 9.20
C ARG A 28 9.55 -10.36 9.42
N GLY A 29 9.19 -11.11 8.39
CA GLY A 29 8.18 -12.19 8.43
C GLY A 29 6.74 -11.70 8.61
N TYR A 30 6.44 -10.45 8.26
CA TYR A 30 5.10 -9.86 8.47
C TYR A 30 4.06 -10.24 7.40
N ASP A 31 4.51 -10.86 6.30
CA ASP A 31 3.65 -11.47 5.30
C ASP A 31 3.02 -12.79 5.80
N ASP A 32 3.51 -13.35 6.91
CA ASP A 32 2.92 -14.54 7.52
C ASP A 32 1.43 -14.31 7.90
N PRO A 33 0.53 -15.25 7.56
CA PRO A 33 -0.90 -15.14 7.87
C PRO A 33 -1.21 -14.98 9.37
N SER A 34 -0.39 -15.55 10.25
CA SER A 34 -0.53 -15.48 11.72
C SER A 34 -0.18 -14.12 12.30
N VAL A 35 0.64 -13.32 11.60
CA VAL A 35 1.01 -11.98 12.05
C VAL A 35 -0.22 -11.07 12.01
N LYS A 36 -0.53 -10.40 13.12
CA LYS A 36 -1.70 -9.51 13.17
C LYS A 36 -1.42 -8.21 12.43
N ALA A 37 -2.45 -7.68 11.76
CA ALA A 37 -2.39 -6.36 11.11
C ALA A 37 -1.89 -5.25 12.06
N GLY A 38 -2.30 -5.30 13.33
CA GLY A 38 -1.86 -4.35 14.36
C GLY A 38 -0.35 -4.32 14.59
N THR A 39 0.35 -5.45 14.42
CA THR A 39 1.81 -5.52 14.54
C THR A 39 2.47 -4.71 13.45
N ILE A 40 2.00 -4.86 12.21
CA ILE A 40 2.53 -4.15 11.03
C ILE A 40 2.20 -2.66 11.13
N VAL A 41 0.97 -2.31 11.54
CA VAL A 41 0.56 -0.91 11.74
C VAL A 41 1.43 -0.23 12.80
N ARG A 42 1.70 -0.92 13.91
CA ARG A 42 2.57 -0.39 14.96
C ARG A 42 3.98 -0.18 14.45
N TRP A 43 4.55 -1.15 13.75
CA TRP A 43 5.86 -1.01 13.11
C TRP A 43 5.92 0.22 12.19
N LEU A 44 4.95 0.38 11.29
CA LEU A 44 4.93 1.52 10.36
C LEU A 44 4.78 2.86 11.08
N ALA A 45 4.05 2.89 12.20
CA ALA A 45 3.93 4.08 13.03
C ALA A 45 5.22 4.40 13.78
N ASP A 46 5.85 3.38 14.39
CA ASP A 46 7.04 3.54 15.24
C ASP A 46 8.28 3.89 14.39
N ASP A 47 8.48 3.24 13.24
CA ASP A 47 9.68 3.43 12.40
C ASP A 47 9.53 4.60 11.40
N TYR A 48 8.31 4.91 10.94
CA TYR A 48 8.07 5.87 9.85
C TYR A 48 7.02 6.94 10.15
N GLY A 49 6.48 6.99 11.38
CA GLY A 49 5.44 7.96 11.75
C GLY A 49 4.13 7.78 10.97
N LEU A 50 3.89 6.61 10.37
CA LEU A 50 2.77 6.41 9.48
C LEU A 50 1.45 6.22 10.25
N GLY A 51 0.48 7.10 10.01
CA GLY A 51 -0.84 7.01 10.62
C GLY A 51 -1.63 5.76 10.19
N ARG A 52 -2.46 5.23 11.09
CA ARG A 52 -3.23 3.97 10.93
C ARG A 52 -3.95 3.83 9.59
N GLY A 53 -4.59 4.89 9.09
CA GLY A 53 -5.33 4.84 7.83
C GLY A 53 -4.46 4.49 6.61
N HIS A 54 -3.25 5.03 6.57
CA HIS A 54 -2.28 4.76 5.49
C HIS A 54 -1.60 3.41 5.72
N ALA A 55 -1.25 3.10 6.97
CA ALA A 55 -0.65 1.82 7.32
C ALA A 55 -1.52 0.63 6.89
N MET A 56 -2.85 0.74 6.99
CA MET A 56 -3.76 -0.34 6.56
C MET A 56 -3.72 -0.64 5.06
N ALA A 57 -3.41 0.36 4.21
CA ALA A 57 -3.22 0.13 2.78
C ALA A 57 -1.99 -0.76 2.55
N LEU A 58 -0.87 -0.46 3.21
CA LEU A 58 0.34 -1.30 3.18
C LEU A 58 0.09 -2.69 3.75
N VAL A 59 -0.63 -2.82 4.87
CA VAL A 59 -0.98 -4.12 5.46
C VAL A 59 -1.69 -5.01 4.45
N HIS A 60 -2.63 -4.45 3.68
CA HIS A 60 -3.32 -5.20 2.65
C HIS A 60 -2.33 -5.69 1.58
N VAL A 61 -1.44 -4.82 1.10
CA VAL A 61 -0.43 -5.19 0.09
C VAL A 61 0.53 -6.26 0.60
N ILE A 62 1.01 -6.14 1.84
CA ILE A 62 1.93 -7.10 2.47
C ILE A 62 1.26 -8.47 2.58
N LYS A 63 -0.01 -8.53 3.01
CA LYS A 63 -0.71 -9.80 3.29
C LYS A 63 -1.41 -10.43 2.09
N LYS A 64 -1.82 -9.63 1.11
CA LYS A 64 -2.67 -10.07 -0.01
C LYS A 64 -2.06 -9.80 -1.37
N GLY A 65 -0.91 -9.14 -1.41
CA GLY A 65 -0.25 -8.71 -2.64
C GLY A 65 -0.81 -7.40 -3.21
N PRO A 66 -0.23 -6.91 -4.32
CA PRO A 66 -0.57 -5.64 -4.94
C PRO A 66 -1.91 -5.64 -5.70
N ARG A 67 -2.65 -6.75 -5.70
CA ARG A 67 -3.90 -6.86 -6.46
C ARG A 67 -5.09 -6.48 -5.58
N ILE A 68 -5.83 -5.45 -5.99
CA ILE A 68 -7.11 -5.07 -5.38
C ILE A 68 -8.27 -5.72 -6.13
N SER A 69 -9.42 -5.83 -5.45
CA SER A 69 -10.63 -6.38 -6.07
C SER A 69 -11.11 -5.47 -7.21
N ALA A 70 -11.60 -6.08 -8.29
CA ALA A 70 -12.24 -5.37 -9.40
C ALA A 70 -13.41 -4.46 -8.97
N LYS A 71 -13.99 -4.69 -7.78
CA LYS A 71 -15.00 -3.81 -7.17
C LYS A 71 -14.47 -2.40 -6.85
N HIS A 72 -13.16 -2.21 -6.81
CA HIS A 72 -12.49 -0.91 -6.59
C HIS A 72 -12.01 -0.27 -7.90
N VAL A 73 -12.29 -0.88 -9.05
CA VAL A 73 -11.76 -0.45 -10.36
C VAL A 73 -12.91 -0.16 -11.32
N GLY A 74 -12.84 0.96 -12.05
CA GLY A 74 -13.72 1.32 -13.18
C GLY A 74 -15.25 1.27 -12.92
N THR A 75 -15.83 2.36 -12.43
CA THR A 75 -17.21 2.87 -12.71
C THR A 75 -17.38 4.25 -12.04
N ASP A 76 -18.23 5.14 -12.59
CA ASP A 76 -18.56 6.52 -12.15
C ASP A 76 -18.63 6.78 -10.64
N GLY A 77 -17.49 7.00 -9.98
CA GLY A 77 -17.46 7.40 -8.58
C GLY A 77 -16.07 7.86 -8.12
N SER A 78 -16.03 8.92 -7.31
CA SER A 78 -14.84 9.66 -6.87
C SER A 78 -13.81 8.89 -6.00
N HIS A 79 -13.98 7.57 -5.87
CA HIS A 79 -13.22 6.68 -4.98
C HIS A 79 -12.82 5.36 -5.67
N ARG A 80 -12.38 5.40 -6.93
CA ARG A 80 -11.96 4.21 -7.69
C ARG A 80 -10.51 4.32 -8.15
N ASP A 81 -9.84 3.18 -8.24
CA ASP A 81 -8.51 3.02 -8.83
C ASP A 81 -8.61 2.76 -10.34
N GLU A 82 -7.59 3.17 -11.09
CA GLU A 82 -7.52 2.99 -12.55
C GLU A 82 -7.20 1.55 -12.95
N SER A 83 -6.55 0.79 -12.07
CA SER A 83 -6.13 -0.60 -12.30
C SER A 83 -6.42 -1.47 -11.09
N THR A 84 -6.64 -2.77 -11.34
CA THR A 84 -6.67 -3.79 -10.26
C THR A 84 -5.30 -4.10 -9.70
N GLU A 85 -4.25 -3.66 -10.39
CA GLU A 85 -2.87 -3.83 -9.98
C GLU A 85 -2.30 -2.50 -9.49
N LEU A 86 -1.88 -2.50 -8.22
CA LEU A 86 -1.28 -1.34 -7.57
C LEU A 86 0.17 -1.18 -8.01
N TRP A 87 0.53 0.07 -8.31
CA TRP A 87 1.90 0.42 -8.63
C TRP A 87 2.70 0.63 -7.35
N LEU A 88 3.67 -0.24 -7.09
CA LEU A 88 4.49 -0.20 -5.88
C LEU A 88 5.89 0.38 -6.10
N ASP A 89 6.30 0.53 -7.36
CA ASP A 89 7.70 0.82 -7.74
C ASP A 89 8.00 2.32 -7.80
N GLY A 90 7.18 3.12 -7.10
CA GLY A 90 7.32 4.56 -6.94
C GLY A 90 6.36 5.36 -7.83
N LYS A 91 5.82 6.45 -7.28
CA LYS A 91 4.86 7.31 -7.98
C LYS A 91 5.42 7.90 -9.29
N ALA A 92 6.73 8.06 -9.38
CA ALA A 92 7.44 8.65 -10.53
C ALA A 92 7.62 7.68 -11.71
N THR A 93 7.55 6.36 -11.47
CA THR A 93 7.73 5.33 -12.51
C THR A 93 6.41 4.78 -13.03
N ARG A 94 5.30 5.19 -12.41
CA ARG A 94 3.96 4.75 -12.77
C ARG A 94 3.62 5.15 -14.21
N PRO A 95 3.19 4.22 -15.07
CA PRO A 95 2.78 4.55 -16.42
C PRO A 95 1.59 5.50 -16.37
N ALA A 96 1.65 6.58 -17.15
CA ALA A 96 0.49 7.45 -17.32
C ALA A 96 -0.64 6.66 -18.01
N PRO A 97 -1.91 6.85 -17.60
CA PRO A 97 -3.02 6.32 -18.37
C PRO A 97 -2.95 6.90 -19.79
N ALA A 98 -3.08 6.01 -20.79
CA ALA A 98 -3.05 6.36 -22.20
C ALA A 98 -4.26 7.22 -22.61
#